data_AF-A0A7S1WAG3-F1
#
_entry.id   AF-A0A7S1WAG3-F1
#
_cell.length_a   1.000
_cell.length_b   1.000
_cell.length_c   1.000
_cell.angle_alpha   90.00
_cell.angle_beta   90.00
_cell.angle_gamma   90.00
#
_symmetry.space_group_name_H-M   'P 1'
#
loop_
_entity.id
_entity.type
_entity.pdbx_description
1 polymer ?
#
loop_
_entity_poly.entity_id
_entity_poly.type
_entity_poly.pdbx_seq_one_letter_code
_entity_poly.pdbx_strand_id
1 'polypeptide(L)'
;RVAAGRGLPLLGLPSLEAGMPGAVLQAKEDFLADAVHVAPADGRAYLRLKDGRGWVSERLRADFQRFAVEPAGHPQDVGLPQARRAVVCKDVGDAATRGRPPAGR
;
A
#
# COMPACT_ATOMS: atom_id res chain seq x y z
N ARG A 1 0.90 -9.52 -8.72
CA ARG A 1 1.64 -9.44 -10.01
C ARG A 1 1.98 -7.99 -10.31
N VAL A 2 3.16 -7.72 -10.87
CA VAL A 2 3.50 -6.41 -11.41
C VAL A 2 2.74 -6.19 -12.72
N ALA A 3 1.77 -5.28 -12.72
CA ALA A 3 0.96 -4.91 -13.89
C ALA A 3 1.67 -3.84 -14.75
N ALA A 4 2.57 -3.07 -14.14
CA ALA A 4 3.35 -2.06 -14.84
C ALA A 4 4.18 -2.69 -15.98
N GLY A 5 4.14 -2.07 -17.17
CA GLY A 5 4.93 -2.52 -18.33
C GLY A 5 6.44 -2.32 -18.17
N ARG A 6 6.88 -1.63 -17.12
CA ARG A 6 8.27 -1.50 -16.69
C ARG A 6 8.39 -1.99 -15.27
N GLY A 7 9.57 -2.51 -14.90
CA GLY A 7 9.82 -3.00 -13.55
C GLY A 7 9.53 -1.95 -12.47
N LEU A 8 9.06 -2.41 -11.31
CA LEU A 8 8.71 -1.53 -10.19
C LEU A 8 9.88 -1.40 -9.22
N PRO A 9 10.33 -0.16 -8.92
CA PRO A 9 11.35 0.03 -7.92
C PRO A 9 10.81 -0.34 -6.54
N LEU A 10 11.64 -1.03 -5.76
CA LEU A 10 11.39 -1.25 -4.35
C LEU A 10 11.71 0.02 -3.57
N LEU A 11 10.92 0.27 -2.54
CA LEU A 11 11.08 1.37 -1.60
C LEU A 11 11.59 0.82 -0.28
N GLY A 12 12.53 1.54 0.35
CA GLY A 12 13.02 1.15 1.68
C GLY A 12 11.99 1.37 2.79
N LEU A 13 11.09 2.34 2.60
CA LEU A 13 10.01 2.70 3.53
C LEU A 13 8.70 2.83 2.74
N PRO A 14 7.53 2.78 3.41
CA PRO A 14 6.23 2.96 2.75
C PRO A 14 5.95 4.44 2.40
N SER A 15 6.85 5.05 1.62
CA SER A 15 6.76 6.44 1.14
C SER A 15 7.45 6.55 -0.22
N LEU A 16 6.90 7.37 -1.13
CA LEU A 16 7.51 7.66 -2.43
C LEU A 16 8.81 8.47 -2.33
N GLU A 17 8.98 9.20 -1.22
CA GLU A 17 10.17 9.98 -0.91
C GLU A 17 11.28 9.10 -0.31
N ALA A 18 10.94 7.86 0.08
CA ALA A 18 11.90 6.94 0.63
C ALA A 18 12.94 6.55 -0.43
N GLY A 19 14.21 6.54 -0.02
CA GLY A 19 15.30 6.08 -0.87
C GLY A 19 15.01 4.69 -1.44
N MET A 20 15.30 4.52 -2.73
CA MET A 20 15.19 3.22 -3.40
C MET A 20 16.41 2.37 -3.01
N PRO A 21 16.26 1.20 -2.35
CA PRO A 21 17.36 0.28 -2.07
C PRO A 21 18.05 -0.32 -3.31
N GLY A 22 17.78 0.18 -4.52
CA GLY A 22 18.37 -0.29 -5.78
C GLY A 22 17.75 -1.58 -6.33
N ALA A 23 16.85 -2.22 -5.60
CA ALA A 23 16.14 -3.42 -6.04
C ALA A 23 14.89 -3.07 -6.87
N VAL A 24 14.60 -3.87 -7.89
CA VAL A 24 13.49 -3.66 -8.84
C VAL A 24 12.76 -4.99 -9.06
N LEU A 25 11.44 -5.00 -8.92
CA LEU A 25 10.60 -6.12 -9.37
C LEU A 25 10.44 -6.06 -10.88
N GLN A 26 10.61 -7.19 -11.54
CA GLN A 26 10.45 -7.25 -12.99
C GLN A 26 8.98 -7.11 -13.39
N ALA A 27 8.75 -6.60 -14.60
CA ALA A 27 7.41 -6.53 -15.16
C ALA A 27 6.80 -7.95 -15.23
N LYS A 28 5.53 -8.09 -14.87
CA LYS A 28 4.81 -9.38 -14.78
C LYS A 28 5.36 -10.35 -13.72
N GLU A 29 6.29 -9.93 -12.86
CA GLU A 29 6.74 -10.75 -11.74
C GLU A 29 5.60 -10.91 -10.72
N ASP A 30 5.44 -12.15 -10.24
CA ASP A 30 4.54 -12.47 -9.15
C ASP A 30 5.30 -12.39 -7.83
N PHE A 31 4.70 -11.71 -6.86
CA PHE A 31 5.29 -11.51 -5.54
C PHE A 31 4.24 -11.70 -4.46
N LEU A 32 4.69 -12.09 -3.27
CA LEU A 32 3.84 -12.20 -2.09
C LEU A 32 4.05 -10.97 -1.21
N ALA A 33 2.93 -10.39 -0.78
CA ALA A 33 2.93 -9.31 0.21
C ALA A 33 2.43 -9.83 1.55
N ASP A 34 3.12 -9.46 2.63
CA ASP A 34 2.77 -9.88 3.99
C ASP A 34 2.18 -8.74 4.85
N ALA A 35 2.40 -7.49 4.44
CA ALA A 35 1.83 -6.32 5.09
C ALA A 35 1.39 -5.25 4.08
N VAL A 36 0.45 -4.41 4.50
CA VAL A 36 -0.05 -3.26 3.74
C VAL A 36 0.02 -2.03 4.64
N HIS A 37 0.54 -0.93 4.09
CA HIS A 37 0.57 0.37 4.73
C HIS A 37 -0.11 1.38 3.82
N VAL A 38 -1.17 2.04 4.30
CA VAL A 38 -1.82 3.12 3.57
C VAL A 38 -1.29 4.43 4.11
N ALA A 39 -0.53 5.17 3.28
CA ALA A 39 -0.04 6.48 3.69
C ALA A 39 -1.16 7.51 3.54
N PRO A 40 -1.65 8.12 4.63
CA PRO A 40 -2.73 9.11 4.55
C PRO A 40 -2.29 10.40 3.84
N ALA A 41 -0.98 10.70 3.83
CA ALA A 41 -0.42 11.87 3.14
C ALA A 41 -0.67 11.83 1.62
N ASP A 42 -0.54 10.65 1.01
CA ASP A 42 -0.66 10.49 -0.46
C ASP A 42 -1.93 9.72 -0.88
N GLY A 43 -2.66 9.14 0.09
CA GLY A 43 -3.78 8.25 -0.17
C GLY A 43 -3.38 6.96 -0.92
N ARG A 44 -2.10 6.56 -0.84
CA ARG A 44 -1.54 5.39 -1.54
C ARG A 44 -1.36 4.21 -0.60
N ALA A 45 -1.66 3.02 -1.10
CA ALA A 45 -1.30 1.78 -0.44
C ALA A 45 0.10 1.32 -0.86
N TYR A 46 0.90 0.90 0.11
CA TYR A 46 2.23 0.32 -0.05
C TYR A 46 2.18 -1.12 0.47
N LEU A 47 2.68 -2.05 -0.33
CA LEU A 47 2.71 -3.47 -0.05
C LEU A 47 4.13 -3.87 0.36
N ARG A 48 4.30 -4.47 1.54
CA ARG A 48 5.59 -5.02 1.96
C ARG A 48 5.77 -6.40 1.35
N LEU A 49 6.91 -6.63 0.73
CA LEU A 49 7.29 -7.93 0.21
C LEU A 49 7.59 -8.90 1.35
N LYS A 50 7.03 -10.11 1.27
CA LYS A 50 7.28 -11.19 2.23
C LYS A 50 8.76 -11.57 2.33
N ASP A 51 9.51 -11.40 1.24
CA ASP A 51 10.97 -11.65 1.20
C ASP A 51 11.79 -10.63 2.01
N GLY A 52 11.16 -9.59 2.57
CA GLY A 52 11.86 -8.53 3.31
C GLY A 52 12.67 -7.57 2.43
N ARG A 53 12.57 -7.68 1.09
CA ARG A 53 13.28 -6.83 0.12
C ARG A 53 12.83 -5.37 0.14
N GLY A 54 11.67 -5.07 0.71
CA GLY A 54 11.15 -3.71 0.86
C GLY A 54 9.66 -3.58 0.55
N TRP A 55 9.28 -2.38 0.12
CA TRP A 55 7.90 -1.97 -0.15
C TRP A 55 7.67 -1.67 -1.62
N VAL A 56 6.43 -1.86 -2.07
CA VAL A 56 5.98 -1.58 -3.45
C VAL A 56 4.74 -0.71 -3.37
N SER A 57 4.69 0.36 -4.16
CA SER A 57 3.46 1.16 -4.27
C SER A 57 2.42 0.43 -5.11
N GLU A 58 1.18 0.37 -4.62
CA GLU A 58 0.05 -0.22 -5.35
C GLU A 58 -0.24 0.54 -6.65
N ARG A 59 0.03 1.86 -6.68
CA ARG A 59 -0.22 2.77 -7.80
C ARG A 59 1.07 3.28 -8.43
N LEU A 60 1.05 3.63 -9.72
CA LEU A 60 2.23 4.20 -10.39
C LEU A 60 2.58 5.57 -9.83
N ARG A 61 3.88 5.85 -9.68
CA ARG A 61 4.36 7.17 -9.23
C ARG A 61 3.90 8.28 -10.18
N ALA A 62 4.05 8.05 -11.49
CA ALA A 62 3.70 9.02 -12.53
C ALA A 62 2.18 9.15 -12.77
N ASP A 63 1.38 8.15 -12.39
CA ASP A 63 -0.06 8.14 -12.66
C ASP A 63 -0.80 7.48 -11.50
N PHE A 64 -1.45 8.31 -10.67
CA PHE A 64 -2.19 7.86 -9.51
C PHE A 64 -3.45 7.06 -9.86
N GLN A 65 -3.98 7.18 -11.07
CA GLN A 65 -5.16 6.41 -11.50
C GLN A 65 -4.80 5.01 -11.98
N ARG A 66 -3.52 4.76 -12.29
CA ARG A 66 -3.04 3.46 -12.77
C ARG A 66 -2.47 2.62 -11.64
N PHE A 67 -2.95 1.38 -11.57
CA PHE A 67 -2.40 0.36 -10.71
C PHE A 67 -1.05 -0.13 -11.24
N ALA A 68 -0.05 -0.11 -10.37
CA ALA A 68 1.27 -0.67 -10.63
C ALA A 68 1.27 -2.20 -10.48
N VAL A 69 0.40 -2.70 -9.61
CA VAL A 69 0.29 -4.11 -9.26
C VAL A 69 -1.15 -4.56 -9.37
N GLU A 70 -1.35 -5.79 -9.78
CA GLU A 70 -2.66 -6.44 -9.86
C GLU A 70 -2.69 -7.68 -8.97
N PRO A 71 -3.85 -8.03 -8.39
CA PRO A 71 -4.03 -9.30 -7.70
C PRO A 71 -3.69 -10.43 -8.67
N ALA A 72 -2.79 -11.34 -8.29
CA ALA A 72 -2.42 -12.50 -9.11
C ALA A 72 -3.52 -13.59 -9.12
N GLY A 73 -4.79 -13.20 -8.95
CA GLY A 73 -5.91 -14.10 -8.75
C GLY A 73 -6.03 -15.09 -9.90
N HIS A 74 -5.95 -16.38 -9.57
CA HIS A 74 -6.48 -17.44 -10.41
C HIS A 74 -8.01 -17.37 -10.30
N PRO A 75 -8.77 -17.24 -11.40
CA PRO A 75 -10.23 -17.14 -11.35
C PRO A 75 -10.94 -18.50 -11.09
N GLN A 76 -10.28 -19.48 -10.47
CA GLN A 76 -10.91 -20.77 -10.18
C GLN A 76 -10.82 -21.10 -8.69
N ASP A 77 -11.98 -21.46 -8.13
CA ASP A 77 -12.28 -21.84 -6.74
C ASP A 77 -12.32 -20.67 -5.74
N VAL A 78 -13.44 -20.23 -5.15
CA VAL A 78 -14.73 -20.88 -4.84
C VAL A 78 -15.84 -19.83 -4.67
N GLY A 79 -17.06 -20.21 -5.03
CA GLY A 79 -18.24 -19.35 -5.13
C GLY A 79 -18.67 -18.67 -3.83
N LEU A 80 -18.39 -17.36 -3.76
CA LEU A 80 -19.11 -16.41 -2.93
C LEU A 80 -19.67 -15.32 -3.86
N PRO A 81 -20.96 -14.93 -3.73
CA PRO A 81 -21.50 -13.83 -4.50
C PRO A 81 -20.65 -12.58 -4.22
N GLN A 82 -20.48 -11.73 -5.25
CA GLN A 82 -19.72 -10.47 -5.24
C GLN A 82 -20.19 -9.51 -4.13
N ALA A 83 -19.90 -9.84 -2.89
CA ALA A 83 -20.12 -9.00 -1.74
C ALA A 83 -18.86 -8.16 -1.58
N ARG A 84 -18.90 -6.99 -2.23
CA ARG A 84 -18.30 -5.76 -1.71
C ARG A 84 -16.84 -5.89 -1.28
N ARG A 85 -15.91 -5.57 -2.18
CA ARG A 85 -14.60 -5.03 -1.76
C ARG A 85 -14.80 -3.60 -1.24
N ALA A 86 -15.50 -3.50 -0.11
CA ALA A 86 -15.40 -2.36 0.77
C ALA A 86 -13.97 -2.38 1.30
N VAL A 87 -13.17 -1.40 0.92
CA VAL A 87 -12.01 -1.00 1.71
C VAL A 87 -12.59 -0.51 3.03
N VAL A 88 -12.76 -1.43 4.00
CA VAL A 88 -12.99 -1.07 5.39
C VAL A 88 -11.66 -0.53 5.90
N CYS A 89 -11.44 0.76 5.71
CA CYS A 89 -10.62 1.50 6.65
C CYS A 89 -11.40 1.47 7.95
N LYS A 90 -11.00 0.56 8.83
CA LYS A 90 -11.46 0.55 10.21
C LYS A 90 -10.93 1.84 10.83
N ASP A 91 -11.84 2.77 11.07
CA ASP A 91 -11.64 3.93 11.92
C ASP A 91 -10.95 3.45 13.21
N VAL A 92 -9.68 3.79 13.36
CA VAL A 92 -9.02 3.77 14.66
C VAL A 92 -8.97 5.22 15.08
N GLY A 93 -10.09 5.68 15.66
CA GLY A 93 -10.01 6.66 16.71
C GLY A 93 -9.18 6.08 17.86
N ASP A 94 -8.13 6.80 18.24
CA ASP A 94 -7.71 6.79 19.64
C ASP A 94 -7.41 8.21 20.09
N ALA A 95 -7.97 8.51 21.26
CA ALA A 95 -8.17 9.81 21.83
C ALA A 95 -6.98 10.24 22.66
N ALA A 96 -6.30 11.33 22.27
CA ALA A 96 -5.46 12.08 23.20
C ALA A 96 -6.30 13.17 23.87
N THR A 97 -6.52 12.95 25.15
CA THR A 97 -7.41 13.66 26.08
C THR A 97 -6.64 14.72 26.87
N ARG A 98 -7.30 15.86 27.18
CA ARG A 98 -6.97 16.89 28.22
C ARG A 98 -5.69 17.73 28.01
N GLY A 99 -5.63 19.02 28.33
CA GLY A 99 -6.56 19.86 29.09
C GLY A 99 -6.11 21.32 29.09
N ARG A 100 -7.12 22.20 29.15
CA ARG A 100 -7.05 23.63 29.47
C ARG A 100 -6.51 23.84 30.89
N PRO A 101 -5.71 24.90 31.12
CA PRO A 101 -5.81 25.63 32.37
C PRO A 101 -6.21 27.10 32.13
N PRO A 102 -7.01 27.70 33.04
CA PRO A 102 -7.28 29.14 33.06
C PRO A 102 -6.37 29.87 34.08
N ALA A 103 -5.98 31.10 33.77
CA ALA A 103 -5.70 32.20 34.71
C ALA A 103 -5.47 33.46 33.84
N GLY A 104 -6.23 34.55 33.92
CA GLY A 104 -6.66 35.22 35.14
C GLY A 104 -5.62 36.28 35.48
N ARG A 105 -5.86 37.53 35.06
CA ARG A 105 -5.22 38.70 35.62
C ARG A 105 -6.20 39.86 35.62
#